data_AF-A0AAX7T683-F1
#
_entry.id   AF-A0AAX7T683-F1
#
_cell.length_a   1.000
_cell.length_b   1.000
_cell.length_c   1.000
_cell.angle_alpha   90.00
_cell.angle_beta   90.00
_cell.angle_gamma   90.00
#
_symmetry.space_group_name_H-M   'P 1'
#
loop_
_entity.id
_entity.type
_entity.pdbx_description
1 polymer ?
#
loop_
_entity_poly.entity_id
_entity_poly.type
_entity_poly.pdbx_seq_one_letter_code
_entity_poly.pdbx_strand_id
1 'polypeptide(L)'
;MCVCVSVSVCVCVSVCVCVCVCVCVCRFKTFPCAAVEVKNEPILSFKEGSHERVELLKALASLKGRTEEIPCVVGDEHVWTKDIRYQLSPFNHSHKVAKFCYADKELINKAIAASVAARKEWDLKPVEDRAQIIFKAADVISGPRRAEILAKTMIGQGKTVVQAEIDAAAELIDFFRFNAKHAIELQRQQPLDAEGSTNTLLYRGLEGFVAAVAPFNFTAIGGNLAGTPALMGNVVLWKPSDTAMSASYSVYKILRECGMPPNIIQFLPADGPVFGDAVTASEHLAGINFTGSMPTFKRLWKQVAQNLDIYRTFPRLAGGQERSSLSLSSSPSVKLGQMGILYPPLLLCCLFLSKAGVVNTQSSSATKRFTH
;
A
#
# COMPACT_ATOMS: atom_id res chain seq x y z
N MET A 1 43.48 -9.62 1.51
CA MET A 1 44.27 -10.83 1.76
C MET A 1 43.32 -12.01 1.73
N CYS A 2 43.44 -12.92 0.77
CA CYS A 2 42.72 -14.19 0.78
C CYS A 2 43.48 -15.17 1.69
N VAL A 3 42.80 -15.78 2.65
CA VAL A 3 43.33 -16.91 3.42
C VAL A 3 42.54 -18.14 2.99
N CYS A 4 43.21 -19.10 2.38
CA CYS A 4 42.63 -20.40 2.03
C CYS A 4 42.85 -21.37 3.19
N VAL A 5 41.78 -22.00 3.67
CA VAL A 5 41.86 -23.13 4.61
C VAL A 5 41.36 -24.37 3.87
N SER A 6 42.25 -25.35 3.68
CA SER A 6 41.90 -26.66 3.14
C SER A 6 41.53 -27.61 4.27
N VAL A 7 40.38 -28.27 4.17
CA VAL A 7 40.02 -29.41 5.03
C VAL A 7 39.95 -30.64 4.12
N SER A 8 40.79 -31.63 4.39
CA SER A 8 40.83 -32.89 3.64
C SER A 8 40.14 -33.99 4.45
N VAL A 9 39.15 -34.65 3.86
CA VAL A 9 38.56 -35.88 4.41
C VAL A 9 38.91 -37.01 3.44
N CYS A 10 39.69 -37.97 3.93
CA CYS A 10 40.19 -39.08 3.14
C CYS A 10 39.25 -40.29 3.28
N VAL A 11 38.55 -40.66 2.21
CA VAL A 11 37.90 -41.97 2.09
C VAL A 11 38.37 -42.61 0.79
N CYS A 12 38.92 -43.81 0.92
CA CYS A 12 39.62 -44.55 -0.13
C CYS A 12 38.71 -45.00 -1.28
N VAL A 13 38.47 -44.15 -2.29
CA VAL A 13 38.38 -44.52 -3.72
C VAL A 13 38.72 -43.27 -4.54
N SER A 14 39.61 -43.42 -5.52
CA SER A 14 40.26 -42.35 -6.29
C SER A 14 39.30 -41.49 -7.13
N VAL A 15 38.77 -40.40 -6.58
CA VAL A 15 38.29 -39.21 -7.31
C VAL A 15 38.51 -37.96 -6.45
N CYS A 16 39.45 -37.10 -6.82
CA CYS A 16 39.65 -35.79 -6.17
C CYS A 16 38.63 -34.79 -6.72
N VAL A 17 37.57 -34.49 -5.97
CA VAL A 17 36.67 -33.36 -6.27
C VAL A 17 37.08 -32.18 -5.39
N CYS A 18 37.77 -31.20 -5.96
CA CYS A 18 38.04 -29.92 -5.29
C CYS A 18 36.76 -29.08 -5.28
N VAL A 19 36.09 -29.00 -4.14
CA VAL A 19 35.01 -28.03 -3.90
C VAL A 19 35.65 -26.73 -3.37
N CYS A 20 35.86 -25.75 -4.25
CA CYS A 20 36.22 -24.40 -3.83
C CYS A 20 34.99 -23.70 -3.22
N VAL A 21 34.92 -23.63 -1.90
CA VAL A 21 33.96 -22.76 -1.22
C VAL A 21 34.53 -21.34 -1.20
N CYS A 22 34.16 -20.52 -2.19
CA CYS A 22 34.41 -19.08 -2.15
C CYS A 22 33.51 -18.44 -1.09
N VAL A 23 34.01 -18.27 0.13
CA VAL A 23 33.39 -17.37 1.10
C VAL A 23 33.71 -15.94 0.67
N CYS A 24 32.82 -15.36 -0.12
CA CYS A 24 32.88 -13.96 -0.49
C CYS A 24 32.50 -13.13 0.75
N VAL A 25 33.50 -12.72 1.54
CA VAL A 25 33.30 -11.68 2.56
C VAL A 25 33.15 -10.35 1.82
N CYS A 26 31.96 -10.11 1.30
CA CYS A 26 31.56 -8.77 0.86
C CYS A 26 31.54 -7.90 2.12
N ARG A 27 32.64 -7.17 2.35
CA ARG A 27 32.60 -5.96 3.18
C ARG A 27 31.49 -5.09 2.59
N PHE A 28 30.36 -5.00 3.30
CA PHE A 28 29.32 -4.01 3.04
C PHE A 28 30.00 -2.64 3.08
N LYS A 29 30.34 -2.10 1.90
CA LYS A 29 30.64 -0.69 1.77
C LYS A 29 29.33 0.02 2.04
N THR A 30 29.21 0.64 3.20
CA THR A 30 28.17 1.62 3.48
C THR A 30 28.43 2.79 2.53
N PHE A 31 27.77 2.77 1.37
CA PHE A 31 27.68 3.97 0.57
C PHE A 31 26.90 5.01 1.39
N PRO A 32 27.41 6.24 1.58
CA PRO A 32 26.61 7.30 2.15
C PRO A 32 25.46 7.56 1.16
N CYS A 33 24.30 6.97 1.43
CA CYS A 33 23.10 7.24 0.67
C CYS A 33 22.72 8.70 0.96
N ALA A 34 22.82 9.57 -0.04
CA ALA A 34 22.41 10.97 0.06
C ALA A 34 20.99 11.07 0.66
N ALA A 35 20.67 12.19 1.30
CA ALA A 35 19.30 12.46 1.73
C ALA A 35 18.36 12.35 0.52
N VAL A 36 17.31 11.52 0.64
CA VAL A 36 16.32 11.36 -0.42
C VAL A 36 15.39 12.56 -0.36
N GLU A 37 15.58 13.51 -1.27
CA GLU A 37 14.68 14.65 -1.40
C GLU A 37 13.45 14.23 -2.22
N VAL A 38 12.25 14.46 -1.67
CA VAL A 38 10.98 14.24 -2.36
C VAL A 38 10.13 15.49 -2.22
N LYS A 39 9.33 15.77 -3.26
CA LYS A 39 8.38 16.88 -3.31
C LYS A 39 7.02 16.33 -3.64
N ASN A 40 5.98 17.05 -3.23
CA ASN A 40 4.62 16.74 -3.64
C ASN A 40 4.52 16.78 -5.17
N GLU A 41 3.81 15.81 -5.72
CA GLU A 41 3.53 15.74 -7.14
C GLU A 41 2.70 16.95 -7.58
N PRO A 42 3.11 17.65 -8.65
CA PRO A 42 2.32 18.75 -9.19
C PRO A 42 0.93 18.26 -9.65
N ILE A 43 -0.11 19.01 -9.28
CA ILE A 43 -1.47 18.82 -9.81
C ILE A 43 -1.54 19.43 -11.20
N LEU A 44 -1.87 18.62 -12.20
CA LEU A 44 -2.00 19.08 -13.58
C LEU A 44 -3.35 19.78 -13.82
N SER A 45 -3.36 20.69 -14.79
CA SER A 45 -4.47 21.62 -14.97
C SER A 45 -5.59 21.10 -15.89
N PHE A 46 -5.27 20.20 -16.83
CA PHE A 46 -6.20 19.67 -17.83
C PHE A 46 -6.95 20.73 -18.65
N LYS A 47 -6.29 21.88 -18.88
CA LYS A 47 -6.80 22.95 -19.75
C LYS A 47 -7.00 22.46 -21.17
N GLU A 48 -7.87 23.13 -21.92
CA GLU A 48 -8.05 22.85 -23.34
C GLU A 48 -6.72 22.94 -24.10
N GLY A 49 -6.45 21.96 -24.98
CA GLY A 49 -5.19 21.85 -25.73
C GLY A 49 -3.97 21.34 -24.95
N SER A 50 -4.06 21.17 -23.63
CA SER A 50 -2.94 20.65 -22.82
C SER A 50 -2.64 19.17 -23.13
N HIS A 51 -1.36 18.78 -23.03
CA HIS A 51 -0.93 17.42 -23.33
C HIS A 51 -1.62 16.39 -22.43
N GLU A 52 -1.73 16.67 -21.12
CA GLU A 52 -2.39 15.78 -20.16
C GLU A 52 -3.87 15.56 -20.47
N ARG A 53 -4.56 16.57 -21.03
CA ARG A 53 -5.96 16.45 -21.43
C ARG A 53 -6.09 15.57 -22.67
N VAL A 54 -5.19 15.71 -23.65
CA VAL A 54 -5.20 14.88 -24.87
C VAL A 54 -4.99 13.41 -24.51
N GLU A 55 -3.99 13.10 -23.70
CA GLU A 55 -3.71 11.72 -23.29
C GLU A 55 -4.84 11.14 -22.42
N LEU A 56 -5.44 11.92 -21.52
CA LEU A 56 -6.59 11.47 -20.73
C LEU A 56 -7.81 11.16 -21.61
N LEU A 57 -8.12 11.99 -22.60
CA LEU A 57 -9.23 11.74 -23.53
C LEU A 57 -9.00 10.47 -24.34
N LYS A 58 -7.76 10.22 -24.78
CA LYS A 58 -7.35 8.99 -25.45
C LYS A 58 -7.52 7.76 -24.54
N ALA A 59 -7.09 7.86 -23.28
CA ALA A 59 -7.27 6.79 -22.29
C ALA A 59 -8.75 6.50 -22.03
N LEU A 60 -9.59 7.52 -21.82
CA LEU A 60 -11.04 7.37 -21.65
C LEU A 60 -11.71 6.72 -22.87
N ALA A 61 -11.34 7.16 -24.08
CA ALA A 61 -11.84 6.56 -25.32
C ALA A 61 -11.47 5.07 -25.43
N SER A 62 -10.26 4.71 -25.00
CA SER A 62 -9.79 3.32 -25.02
C SER A 62 -10.55 2.39 -24.06
N LEU A 63 -11.19 2.93 -23.02
CA LEU A 63 -11.95 2.16 -22.02
C LEU A 63 -13.45 2.09 -22.34
N LYS A 64 -13.94 2.94 -23.25
CA LYS A 64 -15.35 3.02 -23.60
C LYS A 64 -15.85 1.70 -24.18
N GLY A 65 -16.88 1.11 -23.57
CA GLY A 65 -17.50 -0.14 -24.02
C GLY A 65 -16.63 -1.39 -23.83
N ARG A 66 -15.48 -1.28 -23.15
CA ARG A 66 -14.62 -2.43 -22.83
C ARG A 66 -14.85 -2.92 -21.41
N THR A 67 -14.67 -4.22 -21.21
CA THR A 67 -14.68 -4.88 -19.91
C THR A 67 -13.32 -5.53 -19.69
N GLU A 68 -12.54 -5.07 -18.70
CA GLU A 68 -11.25 -5.68 -18.34
C GLU A 68 -11.50 -6.98 -17.56
N GLU A 69 -10.82 -8.06 -17.91
CA GLU A 69 -10.84 -9.30 -17.13
C GLU A 69 -9.75 -9.25 -16.06
N ILE A 70 -10.15 -9.32 -14.79
CA ILE A 70 -9.27 -9.12 -13.64
C ILE A 70 -9.29 -10.39 -12.78
N PRO A 71 -8.25 -11.23 -12.82
CA PRO A 71 -8.17 -12.43 -12.01
C PRO A 71 -7.77 -12.10 -10.56
N CYS A 72 -7.96 -13.06 -9.65
CA CYS A 72 -7.14 -13.11 -8.44
C CYS A 72 -5.68 -13.39 -8.85
N VAL A 73 -4.71 -12.83 -8.12
CA VAL A 73 -3.29 -13.08 -8.39
C VAL A 73 -2.60 -13.61 -7.14
N VAL A 74 -2.11 -14.85 -7.21
CA VAL A 74 -1.34 -15.52 -6.16
C VAL A 74 0.05 -15.85 -6.70
N GLY A 75 1.06 -15.12 -6.25
CA GLY A 75 2.39 -15.19 -6.84
C GLY A 75 2.37 -14.64 -8.27
N ASP A 76 2.66 -15.49 -9.24
CA ASP A 76 2.53 -15.21 -10.67
C ASP A 76 1.28 -15.85 -11.29
N GLU A 77 0.52 -16.62 -10.51
CA GLU A 77 -0.64 -17.35 -10.99
C GLU A 77 -1.87 -16.43 -11.06
N HIS A 78 -2.46 -16.33 -12.24
CA HIS A 78 -3.78 -15.71 -12.45
C HIS A 78 -4.87 -16.75 -12.23
N VAL A 79 -5.63 -16.60 -11.15
CA VAL A 79 -6.63 -17.59 -10.71
C VAL A 79 -8.04 -17.04 -10.91
N TRP A 80 -8.92 -17.89 -11.47
CA TRP A 80 -10.35 -17.64 -11.61
C TRP A 80 -11.15 -18.62 -10.77
N THR A 81 -12.10 -18.11 -9.99
CA THR A 81 -13.10 -18.92 -9.29
C THR A 81 -14.44 -18.87 -10.02
N LYS A 82 -15.40 -19.68 -9.57
CA LYS A 82 -16.76 -19.70 -10.12
C LYS A 82 -17.59 -18.48 -9.69
N ASP A 83 -17.20 -17.78 -8.64
CA ASP A 83 -17.95 -16.61 -8.12
C ASP A 83 -17.57 -15.35 -8.90
N ILE A 84 -18.14 -15.22 -10.11
CA ILE A 84 -17.90 -14.10 -11.02
C ILE A 84 -18.67 -12.85 -10.56
N ARG A 85 -17.96 -11.73 -10.55
CA ARG A 85 -18.44 -10.40 -10.19
C ARG A 85 -18.11 -9.39 -11.29
N TYR A 86 -18.77 -8.24 -11.22
CA TYR A 86 -18.56 -7.14 -12.15
C TYR A 86 -18.43 -5.81 -11.42
N GLN A 87 -17.47 -5.00 -11.85
CA GLN A 87 -17.46 -3.58 -11.54
C GLN A 87 -18.27 -2.85 -12.61
N LEU A 88 -19.26 -2.07 -12.20
CA LEU A 88 -20.08 -1.24 -13.09
C LEU A 88 -19.59 0.21 -13.04
N SER A 89 -19.77 0.95 -14.13
CA SER A 89 -19.51 2.39 -14.12
C SER A 89 -20.61 3.13 -13.34
N PRO A 90 -20.29 3.94 -12.31
CA PRO A 90 -21.32 4.58 -11.47
C PRO A 90 -22.22 5.59 -12.20
N PHE A 91 -21.77 6.18 -13.31
CA PHE A 91 -22.58 7.10 -14.11
C PHE A 91 -23.21 6.43 -15.35
N ASN A 92 -22.89 5.16 -15.60
CA ASN A 92 -23.53 4.34 -16.62
C ASN A 92 -23.44 2.86 -16.24
N HIS A 93 -24.33 2.42 -15.34
CA HIS A 93 -24.29 1.07 -14.78
C HIS A 93 -24.47 -0.06 -15.80
N SER A 94 -24.93 0.24 -17.02
CA SER A 94 -24.96 -0.74 -18.13
C SER A 94 -23.55 -1.11 -18.62
N HIS A 95 -22.57 -0.22 -18.43
CA HIS A 95 -21.17 -0.46 -18.77
C HIS A 95 -20.48 -1.24 -17.64
N LYS A 96 -20.21 -2.51 -17.92
CA LYS A 96 -19.36 -3.37 -17.09
C LYS A 96 -17.89 -3.01 -17.35
N VAL A 97 -17.27 -2.29 -16.42
CA VAL A 97 -15.88 -1.81 -16.53
C VAL A 97 -14.90 -2.97 -16.34
N ALA A 98 -15.18 -3.86 -15.40
CA ALA A 98 -14.36 -5.04 -15.15
C ALA A 98 -15.22 -6.28 -14.85
N LYS A 99 -14.73 -7.45 -15.25
CA LYS A 99 -15.18 -8.77 -14.81
C LYS A 99 -14.09 -9.33 -13.91
N PHE A 100 -14.43 -9.78 -12.72
CA PHE A 100 -13.48 -10.37 -11.77
C PHE A 100 -14.13 -11.55 -11.04
N CYS A 101 -13.40 -12.21 -10.16
CA CYS A 101 -13.95 -13.27 -9.32
C CYS A 101 -13.57 -13.07 -7.85
N TYR A 102 -14.39 -13.58 -6.94
CA TYR A 102 -14.01 -13.63 -5.53
C TYR A 102 -13.15 -14.85 -5.22
N ALA A 103 -12.07 -14.63 -4.48
CA ALA A 103 -11.30 -15.70 -3.85
C ALA A 103 -12.14 -16.38 -2.77
N ASP A 104 -12.20 -17.71 -2.83
CA ASP A 104 -12.76 -18.53 -1.77
C ASP A 104 -11.74 -18.71 -0.63
N LYS A 105 -12.18 -19.36 0.46
CA LYS A 105 -11.37 -19.56 1.66
C LYS A 105 -10.10 -20.35 1.33
N GLU A 106 -10.20 -21.33 0.45
CA GLU A 106 -9.12 -22.19 0.00
C GLU A 106 -8.04 -21.39 -0.74
N LEU A 107 -8.43 -20.53 -1.68
CA LEU A 107 -7.51 -19.66 -2.41
C LEU A 107 -6.85 -18.62 -1.49
N ILE A 108 -7.61 -18.05 -0.53
CA ILE A 108 -7.05 -17.13 0.47
C ILE A 108 -5.98 -17.84 1.31
N ASN A 109 -6.26 -19.05 1.79
CA ASN A 109 -5.28 -19.83 2.56
C ASN A 109 -4.05 -20.21 1.74
N LYS A 110 -4.21 -20.56 0.46
CA LYS A 110 -3.09 -20.78 -0.47
C LYS A 110 -2.23 -19.51 -0.58
N ALA A 111 -2.86 -18.35 -0.70
CA ALA A 111 -2.17 -17.08 -0.78
C ALA A 111 -1.43 -16.71 0.51
N ILE A 112 -2.02 -16.99 1.69
CA ILE A 112 -1.37 -16.84 2.99
C ILE A 112 -0.08 -17.68 3.04
N ALA A 113 -0.17 -18.98 2.73
CA ALA A 113 0.96 -19.88 2.77
C ALA A 113 2.10 -19.42 1.84
N ALA A 114 1.77 -19.03 0.60
CA ALA A 114 2.75 -18.55 -0.36
C ALA A 114 3.41 -17.24 0.08
N SER A 115 2.65 -16.30 0.65
CA SER A 115 3.17 -15.04 1.18
C SER A 115 4.09 -15.27 2.38
N VAL A 116 3.68 -16.07 3.36
CA VAL A 116 4.51 -16.36 4.55
C VAL A 116 5.83 -17.02 4.15
N ALA A 117 5.83 -17.90 3.15
CA ALA A 117 7.05 -18.52 2.62
C ALA A 117 8.01 -17.50 1.98
N ALA A 118 7.50 -16.50 1.26
CA ALA A 118 8.31 -15.46 0.60
C ALA A 118 8.82 -14.37 1.55
N ARG A 119 8.20 -14.22 2.73
CA ARG A 119 8.41 -13.10 3.65
C ARG A 119 9.88 -12.92 4.07
N LYS A 120 10.57 -14.00 4.44
CA LYS A 120 11.91 -13.91 5.04
C LYS A 120 12.93 -13.31 4.06
N GLU A 121 12.90 -13.73 2.80
CA GLU A 121 13.80 -13.19 1.77
C GLU A 121 13.51 -11.71 1.52
N TRP A 122 12.23 -11.33 1.48
CA TRP A 122 11.82 -9.95 1.26
C TRP A 122 12.18 -9.02 2.42
N ASP A 123 11.99 -9.47 3.67
CA ASP A 123 12.34 -8.74 4.89
C ASP A 123 13.86 -8.49 5.00
N LEU A 124 14.67 -9.47 4.59
CA LEU A 124 16.13 -9.36 4.57
C LEU A 124 16.69 -8.47 3.45
N LYS A 125 15.88 -8.12 2.45
CA LYS A 125 16.29 -7.18 1.41
C LYS A 125 16.53 -5.78 2.02
N PRO A 126 17.58 -5.04 1.64
CA PRO A 126 17.77 -3.66 2.12
C PRO A 126 16.53 -2.79 1.88
N VAL A 127 16.24 -1.87 2.81
CA VAL A 127 15.07 -1.00 2.70
C VAL A 127 15.16 -0.12 1.45
N GLU A 128 16.38 0.26 1.05
CA GLU A 128 16.67 1.05 -0.13
C GLU A 128 16.22 0.32 -1.40
N ASP A 129 16.53 -0.97 -1.51
CA ASP A 129 16.13 -1.79 -2.67
C ASP A 129 14.60 -1.94 -2.75
N ARG A 130 13.94 -2.13 -1.59
CA ARG A 130 12.46 -2.15 -1.52
C ARG A 130 11.87 -0.79 -1.89
N ALA A 131 12.48 0.30 -1.41
CA ALA A 131 12.06 1.67 -1.69
C ALA A 131 12.24 2.03 -3.17
N GLN A 132 13.28 1.54 -3.85
CA GLN A 132 13.48 1.78 -5.29
C GLN A 132 12.31 1.27 -6.15
N ILE A 133 11.72 0.13 -5.80
CA ILE A 133 10.53 -0.39 -6.49
C ILE A 133 9.36 0.58 -6.36
N ILE A 134 9.16 1.14 -5.16
CA ILE A 134 8.09 2.09 -4.86
C ILE A 134 8.34 3.46 -5.54
N PHE A 135 9.57 3.96 -5.54
CA PHE A 135 9.94 5.17 -6.28
C PHE A 135 9.70 5.01 -7.78
N LYS A 136 10.14 3.88 -8.35
CA LYS A 136 9.91 3.58 -9.77
C LYS A 136 8.43 3.52 -10.12
N ALA A 137 7.61 2.90 -9.25
CA ALA A 137 6.16 2.89 -9.43
C ALA A 137 5.57 4.31 -9.42
N ALA A 138 6.04 5.18 -8.52
CA ALA A 138 5.63 6.58 -8.47
C ALA A 138 5.98 7.33 -9.77
N ASP A 139 7.18 7.13 -10.31
CA ASP A 139 7.60 7.78 -11.57
C ASP A 139 6.83 7.24 -12.79
N VAL A 140 6.53 5.94 -12.82
CA VAL A 140 5.69 5.33 -13.85
C VAL A 140 4.28 5.90 -13.82
N ILE A 141 3.71 6.14 -12.63
CA ILE A 141 2.39 6.77 -12.47
C ILE A 141 2.46 8.27 -12.80
N SER A 142 3.53 8.96 -12.42
CA SER A 142 3.73 10.40 -12.71
C SER A 142 3.79 10.68 -14.21
N GLY A 143 4.45 9.80 -14.98
CA GLY A 143 4.59 9.91 -16.42
C GLY A 143 3.65 8.98 -17.21
N PRO A 144 4.14 7.85 -17.75
CA PRO A 144 3.49 7.11 -18.83
C PRO A 144 2.15 6.46 -18.45
N ARG A 145 1.90 6.18 -17.17
CA ARG A 145 0.65 5.51 -16.72
C ARG A 145 -0.36 6.48 -16.11
N ARG A 146 -0.06 7.79 -16.04
CA ARG A 146 -0.95 8.80 -15.42
C ARG A 146 -2.34 8.80 -16.05
N ALA A 147 -2.41 8.90 -17.38
CA ALA A 147 -3.68 8.97 -18.09
C ALA A 147 -4.53 7.69 -17.92
N GLU A 148 -3.89 6.51 -17.91
CA GLU A 148 -4.59 5.23 -17.69
C GLU A 148 -5.22 5.17 -16.30
N ILE A 149 -4.44 5.47 -15.25
CA ILE A 149 -4.93 5.32 -13.88
C ILE A 149 -6.03 6.34 -13.56
N LEU A 150 -5.91 7.56 -14.08
CA LEU A 150 -6.97 8.57 -14.02
C LEU A 150 -8.22 8.08 -14.74
N ALA A 151 -8.12 7.62 -15.98
CA ALA A 151 -9.27 7.18 -16.76
C ALA A 151 -10.00 5.99 -16.11
N LYS A 152 -9.26 5.01 -15.58
CA LYS A 152 -9.82 3.87 -14.85
C LYS A 152 -10.51 4.30 -13.55
N THR A 153 -9.91 5.24 -12.82
CA THR A 153 -10.52 5.80 -11.59
C THR A 153 -11.78 6.60 -11.92
N MET A 154 -11.77 7.41 -12.96
CA MET A 154 -12.94 8.16 -13.41
C MET A 154 -14.09 7.23 -13.80
N ILE A 155 -13.85 6.27 -14.71
CA ILE A 155 -14.90 5.40 -15.23
C ILE A 155 -15.39 4.40 -14.19
N GLY A 156 -14.46 3.83 -13.40
CA GLY A 156 -14.76 2.79 -12.42
C GLY A 156 -15.33 3.30 -11.09
N GLN A 157 -14.94 4.51 -10.65
CA GLN A 157 -15.35 5.08 -9.36
C GLN A 157 -16.19 6.36 -9.50
N GLY A 158 -16.46 6.81 -10.73
CA GLY A 158 -17.32 7.97 -11.00
C GLY A 158 -16.67 9.32 -10.69
N LYS A 159 -15.33 9.38 -10.65
CA LYS A 159 -14.61 10.62 -10.34
C LYS A 159 -14.58 11.59 -11.51
N THR A 160 -14.58 12.89 -11.20
CA THR A 160 -14.21 13.93 -12.17
C THR A 160 -12.69 13.94 -12.40
N VAL A 161 -12.23 14.64 -13.44
CA VAL A 161 -10.80 14.73 -13.80
C VAL A 161 -9.96 15.20 -12.61
N VAL A 162 -10.34 16.32 -11.98
CA VAL A 162 -9.59 16.86 -10.84
C VAL A 162 -9.60 15.90 -9.65
N GLN A 163 -10.71 15.23 -9.38
CA GLN A 163 -10.79 14.26 -8.29
C GLN A 163 -9.94 13.01 -8.53
N ALA A 164 -9.86 12.54 -9.77
CA ALA A 164 -8.99 11.43 -10.14
C ALA A 164 -7.51 11.84 -10.13
N GLU A 165 -7.20 13.06 -10.57
CA GLU A 165 -5.86 13.63 -10.56
C GLU A 165 -5.29 13.77 -9.14
N ILE A 166 -6.05 14.34 -8.21
CA ILE A 166 -5.57 14.52 -6.82
C ILE A 166 -5.44 13.20 -6.06
N ASP A 167 -6.23 12.18 -6.43
CA ASP A 167 -6.22 10.85 -5.79
C ASP A 167 -5.24 9.89 -6.49
N ALA A 168 -5.63 9.39 -7.67
CA ALA A 168 -4.97 8.26 -8.31
C ALA A 168 -3.60 8.61 -8.89
N ALA A 169 -3.31 9.89 -9.10
CA ALA A 169 -1.98 10.38 -9.39
C ALA A 169 -1.33 11.00 -8.16
N ALA A 170 -1.67 12.25 -7.80
CA ALA A 170 -0.87 13.02 -6.87
C ALA A 170 -0.75 12.38 -5.48
N GLU A 171 -1.86 12.03 -4.85
CA GLU A 171 -1.84 11.41 -3.51
C GLU A 171 -1.18 10.02 -3.54
N LEU A 172 -1.41 9.19 -4.56
CA LEU A 172 -0.75 7.88 -4.68
C LEU A 172 0.77 8.01 -4.89
N ILE A 173 1.19 8.91 -5.79
CA ILE A 173 2.61 9.21 -6.06
C ILE A 173 3.27 9.73 -4.78
N ASP A 174 2.59 10.62 -4.06
CA ASP A 174 3.09 11.19 -2.81
C ASP A 174 3.19 10.13 -1.72
N PHE A 175 2.19 9.25 -1.55
CA PHE A 175 2.32 8.12 -0.61
C PHE A 175 3.55 7.28 -0.93
N PHE A 176 3.77 6.94 -2.20
CA PHE A 176 4.91 6.14 -2.61
C PHE A 176 6.24 6.85 -2.33
N ARG A 177 6.38 8.11 -2.77
CA ARG A 177 7.63 8.87 -2.59
C ARG A 177 7.93 9.17 -1.12
N PHE A 178 6.94 9.70 -0.39
CA PHE A 178 7.13 10.08 1.01
C PHE A 178 7.31 8.86 1.91
N ASN A 179 6.55 7.77 1.74
CA ASN A 179 6.75 6.58 2.58
C ASN A 179 8.10 5.92 2.28
N ALA A 180 8.53 5.84 1.02
CA ALA A 180 9.85 5.33 0.66
C ALA A 180 10.97 6.17 1.28
N LYS A 181 10.87 7.50 1.23
CA LYS A 181 11.78 8.41 1.93
C LYS A 181 11.77 8.15 3.44
N HIS A 182 10.59 8.11 4.06
CA HIS A 182 10.47 7.92 5.51
C HIS A 182 11.02 6.56 5.96
N ALA A 183 10.84 5.50 5.17
CA ALA A 183 11.39 4.18 5.47
C ALA A 183 12.93 4.16 5.46
N ILE A 184 13.55 4.87 4.50
CA ILE A 184 15.01 5.02 4.43
C ILE A 184 15.52 5.89 5.59
N GLU A 185 14.87 7.03 5.84
CA GLU A 185 15.26 7.94 6.94
C GLU A 185 15.12 7.27 8.31
N LEU A 186 14.12 6.40 8.48
CA LEU A 186 13.90 5.66 9.72
C LEU A 186 15.11 4.78 10.09
N GLN A 187 15.79 4.15 9.12
CA GLN A 187 16.98 3.34 9.40
C GLN A 187 18.13 4.14 10.03
N ARG A 188 18.15 5.47 9.84
CA ARG A 188 19.18 6.35 10.40
C ARG A 188 19.00 6.60 11.89
N GLN A 189 17.84 6.26 12.46
CA GLN A 189 17.61 6.34 13.89
C GLN A 189 18.26 5.13 14.56
N GLN A 190 19.47 5.34 15.09
CA GLN A 190 20.28 4.30 15.74
C GLN A 190 20.54 4.66 17.22
N PRO A 191 20.64 3.66 18.10
CA PRO A 191 21.03 3.86 19.49
C PRO A 191 22.48 4.32 19.61
N LEU A 192 22.84 4.88 20.76
CA LEU A 192 24.23 5.22 21.06
C LEU A 192 25.05 3.94 21.31
N ASP A 193 26.28 3.96 20.83
CA ASP A 193 27.29 2.97 21.22
C ASP A 193 27.82 3.26 22.63
N ALA A 194 28.34 2.22 23.27
CA ALA A 194 29.07 2.34 24.54
C ALA A 194 30.49 1.82 24.35
N GLU A 195 31.41 2.18 25.25
CA GLU A 195 32.79 1.69 25.16
C GLU A 195 32.81 0.15 25.14
N GLY A 196 33.46 -0.42 24.11
CA GLY A 196 33.54 -1.87 23.91
C GLY A 196 32.25 -2.53 23.38
N SER A 197 31.19 -1.78 23.04
CA SER A 197 29.92 -2.31 22.52
C SER A 197 29.37 -1.49 21.36
N THR A 198 28.99 -2.16 20.27
CA THR A 198 28.27 -1.53 19.14
C THR A 198 26.81 -1.95 19.17
N ASN A 199 25.92 -0.96 19.19
CA ASN A 199 24.48 -1.17 19.18
C ASN A 199 23.92 -0.89 17.77
N THR A 200 23.03 -1.76 17.29
CA THR A 200 22.38 -1.56 15.99
C THR A 200 20.92 -1.94 16.09
N LEU A 201 20.05 -1.02 15.68
CA LEU A 201 18.62 -1.23 15.60
C LEU A 201 18.25 -1.72 14.20
N LEU A 202 17.60 -2.88 14.13
CA LEU A 202 17.07 -3.46 12.90
C LEU A 202 15.55 -3.30 12.86
N TYR A 203 15.05 -2.54 11.90
CA TYR A 203 13.62 -2.39 11.64
C TYR A 203 13.09 -3.56 10.81
N ARG A 204 12.74 -4.64 11.51
CA ARG A 204 12.16 -5.85 10.91
C ARG A 204 10.73 -5.62 10.44
N GLY A 205 10.35 -6.23 9.33
CA GLY A 205 8.96 -6.47 9.00
C GLY A 205 8.28 -7.32 10.07
N LEU A 206 6.95 -7.28 10.14
CA LEU A 206 6.19 -8.10 11.06
C LEU A 206 6.30 -9.57 10.64
N GLU A 207 6.39 -10.46 11.62
CA GLU A 207 6.41 -11.90 11.37
C GLU A 207 4.99 -12.40 11.12
N GLY A 208 4.74 -12.87 9.90
CA GLY A 208 3.41 -13.27 9.42
C GLY A 208 3.03 -12.51 8.15
N PHE A 209 1.73 -12.26 7.96
CA PHE A 209 1.22 -11.46 6.84
C PHE A 209 0.33 -10.32 7.30
N VAL A 210 0.19 -9.30 6.44
CA VAL A 210 -0.71 -8.17 6.65
C VAL A 210 -1.93 -8.30 5.72
N ALA A 211 -3.13 -8.17 6.27
CA ALA A 211 -4.36 -8.06 5.48
C ALA A 211 -4.65 -6.58 5.17
N ALA A 212 -4.54 -6.18 3.90
CA ALA A 212 -4.88 -4.84 3.44
C ALA A 212 -6.31 -4.83 2.88
N VAL A 213 -7.21 -4.08 3.51
CA VAL A 213 -8.62 -3.99 3.12
C VAL A 213 -8.93 -2.55 2.74
N ALA A 214 -9.06 -2.31 1.44
CA ALA A 214 -9.17 -0.97 0.88
C ALA A 214 -10.63 -0.55 0.60
N PRO A 215 -10.95 0.74 0.73
CA PRO A 215 -12.25 1.31 0.36
C PRO A 215 -12.30 1.59 -1.15
N PHE A 216 -13.42 2.12 -1.63
CA PHE A 216 -13.61 2.44 -3.05
C PHE A 216 -13.35 3.90 -3.42
N ASN A 217 -13.41 4.79 -2.44
CA ASN A 217 -13.43 6.23 -2.66
C ASN A 217 -12.07 6.82 -3.06
N PHE A 218 -10.96 6.14 -2.76
CA PHE A 218 -9.61 6.57 -3.16
C PHE A 218 -8.78 5.40 -3.67
N THR A 219 -8.31 5.52 -4.91
CA THR A 219 -7.34 4.59 -5.51
C THR A 219 -6.01 4.65 -4.76
N ALA A 220 -5.60 5.84 -4.32
CA ALA A 220 -4.40 6.07 -3.54
C ALA A 220 -4.37 5.28 -2.23
N ILE A 221 -5.49 5.25 -1.50
CA ILE A 221 -5.60 4.52 -0.24
C ILE A 221 -5.38 3.02 -0.46
N GLY A 222 -5.94 2.44 -1.53
CA GLY A 222 -5.69 1.03 -1.85
C GLY A 222 -4.21 0.72 -2.09
N GLY A 223 -3.55 1.53 -2.92
CA GLY A 223 -2.12 1.42 -3.17
C GLY A 223 -1.28 1.60 -1.91
N ASN A 224 -1.62 2.55 -1.04
CA ASN A 224 -0.90 2.83 0.20
C ASN A 224 -1.10 1.73 1.27
N LEU A 225 -2.34 1.25 1.46
CA LEU A 225 -2.64 0.23 2.47
C LEU A 225 -1.88 -1.08 2.20
N ALA A 226 -1.68 -1.42 0.92
CA ALA A 226 -0.90 -2.59 0.53
C ALA A 226 0.61 -2.30 0.36
N GLY A 227 0.96 -1.18 -0.27
CA GLY A 227 2.33 -0.83 -0.61
C GLY A 227 3.19 -0.48 0.61
N THR A 228 2.64 0.18 1.63
CA THR A 228 3.41 0.64 2.79
C THR A 228 3.87 -0.51 3.69
N PRO A 229 3.01 -1.49 4.05
CA PRO A 229 3.51 -2.70 4.72
C PRO A 229 4.53 -3.44 3.88
N ALA A 230 4.31 -3.58 2.57
CA ALA A 230 5.25 -4.25 1.66
C ALA A 230 6.63 -3.57 1.65
N LEU A 231 6.68 -2.23 1.57
CA LEU A 231 7.90 -1.43 1.68
C LEU A 231 8.68 -1.72 2.98
N MET A 232 7.97 -1.92 4.09
CA MET A 232 8.56 -2.22 5.40
C MET A 232 8.93 -3.70 5.59
N GLY A 233 9.01 -4.49 4.52
CA GLY A 233 9.43 -5.90 4.58
C GLY A 233 8.31 -6.89 4.91
N ASN A 234 7.05 -6.45 4.93
CA ASN A 234 5.91 -7.35 5.13
C ASN A 234 5.48 -7.99 3.80
N VAL A 235 4.71 -9.08 3.90
CA VAL A 235 3.93 -9.64 2.81
C VAL A 235 2.45 -9.37 3.05
N VAL A 236 1.68 -9.18 1.98
CA VAL A 236 0.36 -8.56 2.05
C VAL A 236 -0.66 -9.34 1.23
N LEU A 237 -1.82 -9.59 1.84
CA LEU A 237 -3.02 -10.00 1.13
C LEU A 237 -3.88 -8.75 0.93
N TRP A 238 -3.96 -8.27 -0.31
CA TRP A 238 -4.73 -7.09 -0.65
C TRP A 238 -6.10 -7.48 -1.17
N LYS A 239 -7.13 -7.17 -0.37
CA LYS A 239 -8.53 -7.18 -0.78
C LYS A 239 -8.94 -5.77 -1.23
N PRO A 240 -8.93 -5.46 -2.54
CA PRO A 240 -9.45 -4.19 -3.04
C PRO A 240 -10.97 -4.08 -2.83
N SER A 241 -11.51 -2.87 -3.03
CA SER A 241 -12.95 -2.70 -3.10
C SER A 241 -13.47 -3.07 -4.50
N ASP A 242 -14.62 -3.72 -4.54
CA ASP A 242 -15.27 -4.20 -5.77
C ASP A 242 -15.57 -3.06 -6.76
N THR A 243 -15.92 -1.90 -6.22
CA THR A 243 -16.24 -0.68 -6.99
C THR A 243 -15.02 0.16 -7.32
N ALA A 244 -13.79 -0.31 -7.02
CA ALA A 244 -12.53 0.31 -7.43
C ALA A 244 -11.57 -0.71 -8.09
N MET A 245 -12.11 -1.82 -8.62
CA MET A 245 -11.34 -2.98 -9.06
C MET A 245 -10.35 -2.66 -10.20
N SER A 246 -10.81 -2.01 -11.28
CA SER A 246 -9.98 -1.71 -12.44
C SER A 246 -8.80 -0.80 -12.11
N ALA A 247 -9.03 0.25 -11.33
CA ALA A 247 -7.97 1.15 -10.88
C ALA A 247 -6.99 0.43 -9.92
N SER A 248 -7.51 -0.33 -8.95
CA SER A 248 -6.69 -1.12 -8.02
C SER A 248 -5.80 -2.13 -8.74
N TYR A 249 -6.34 -2.85 -9.73
CA TYR A 249 -5.57 -3.79 -10.52
C TYR A 249 -4.52 -3.08 -11.40
N SER A 250 -4.80 -1.86 -11.87
CA SER A 250 -3.79 -1.05 -12.55
C SER A 250 -2.60 -0.72 -11.64
N VAL A 251 -2.87 -0.30 -10.39
CA VAL A 251 -1.81 -0.07 -9.39
C VAL A 251 -1.03 -1.35 -9.11
N TYR A 252 -1.72 -2.46 -8.91
CA TYR A 252 -1.10 -3.77 -8.71
C TYR A 252 -0.14 -4.12 -9.85
N LYS A 253 -0.61 -4.04 -11.11
CA LYS A 253 0.22 -4.30 -12.29
C LYS A 253 1.45 -3.40 -12.35
N ILE A 254 1.28 -2.10 -12.09
CA ILE A 254 2.41 -1.15 -12.07
C ILE A 254 3.46 -1.56 -11.02
N LEU A 255 3.04 -1.95 -9.80
CA LEU A 255 3.97 -2.44 -8.78
C LEU A 255 4.73 -3.69 -9.25
N ARG A 256 4.04 -4.65 -9.88
CA ARG A 256 4.66 -5.87 -10.45
C ARG A 256 5.66 -5.53 -11.56
N GLU A 257 5.26 -4.70 -12.52
CA GLU A 257 6.11 -4.22 -13.63
C GLU A 257 7.35 -3.44 -13.13
N CYS A 258 7.22 -2.77 -11.97
CA CYS A 258 8.33 -2.04 -11.35
C CYS A 258 9.29 -2.93 -10.54
N GLY A 259 9.01 -4.23 -10.44
CA GLY A 259 9.89 -5.21 -9.80
C GLY A 259 9.42 -5.71 -8.44
N MET A 260 8.16 -5.46 -8.05
CA MET A 260 7.59 -6.11 -6.87
C MET A 260 7.58 -7.64 -7.08
N PRO A 261 8.32 -8.41 -6.25
CA PRO A 261 8.42 -9.85 -6.44
C PRO A 261 7.05 -10.55 -6.29
N PRO A 262 6.89 -11.76 -6.87
CA PRO A 262 5.72 -12.57 -6.60
C PRO A 262 5.58 -12.85 -5.09
N ASN A 263 4.35 -13.08 -4.65
CA ASN A 263 3.97 -13.41 -3.27
C ASN A 263 4.16 -12.29 -2.21
N ILE A 264 4.71 -11.13 -2.58
CA ILE A 264 4.81 -9.98 -1.66
C ILE A 264 3.47 -9.26 -1.50
N ILE A 265 2.76 -9.03 -2.61
CA ILE A 265 1.38 -8.55 -2.59
C ILE A 265 0.55 -9.54 -3.40
N GLN A 266 -0.41 -10.18 -2.73
CA GLN A 266 -1.42 -11.02 -3.37
C GLN A 266 -2.66 -10.16 -3.68
N PHE A 267 -3.13 -10.19 -4.92
CA PHE A 267 -4.30 -9.42 -5.33
C PHE A 267 -5.54 -10.31 -5.23
N LEU A 268 -6.31 -10.15 -4.16
CA LEU A 268 -7.38 -11.07 -3.78
C LEU A 268 -8.71 -10.32 -3.60
N PRO A 269 -9.42 -9.99 -4.70
CA PRO A 269 -10.84 -9.68 -4.61
C PRO A 269 -11.56 -10.82 -3.91
N ALA A 270 -12.41 -10.52 -2.93
CA ALA A 270 -13.11 -11.52 -2.13
C ALA A 270 -14.34 -10.90 -1.48
N ASP A 271 -15.30 -11.75 -1.11
CA ASP A 271 -16.38 -11.34 -0.22
C ASP A 271 -15.81 -10.87 1.12
N GLY A 272 -16.33 -9.76 1.65
CA GLY A 272 -15.79 -9.11 2.84
C GLY A 272 -15.81 -10.00 4.09
N PRO A 273 -16.96 -10.58 4.45
CA PRO A 273 -17.07 -11.63 5.46
C PRO A 273 -16.08 -12.78 5.26
N VAL A 274 -16.09 -13.44 4.10
CA VAL A 274 -15.21 -14.60 3.80
C VAL A 274 -13.74 -14.23 3.98
N PHE A 275 -13.32 -13.07 3.45
CA PHE A 275 -11.94 -12.61 3.58
C PHE A 275 -11.57 -12.36 5.04
N GLY A 276 -12.40 -11.62 5.78
CA GLY A 276 -12.17 -11.32 7.20
C GLY A 276 -12.08 -12.59 8.05
N ASP A 277 -12.98 -13.54 7.81
CA ASP A 277 -13.03 -14.80 8.56
C ASP A 277 -11.81 -15.66 8.25
N ALA A 278 -11.37 -15.73 6.99
CA ALA A 278 -10.18 -16.49 6.59
C ALA A 278 -8.89 -15.89 7.18
N VAL A 279 -8.68 -14.57 7.06
CA VAL A 279 -7.44 -13.94 7.55
C VAL A 279 -7.35 -13.91 9.07
N THR A 280 -8.48 -13.72 9.78
CA THR A 280 -8.49 -13.70 11.25
C THR A 280 -8.43 -15.10 11.87
N ALA A 281 -8.68 -16.16 11.10
CA ALA A 281 -8.51 -17.54 11.55
C ALA A 281 -7.09 -18.10 11.36
N SER A 282 -6.16 -17.31 10.79
CA SER A 282 -4.78 -17.75 10.56
C SER A 282 -3.86 -17.39 11.72
N GLU A 283 -3.11 -18.35 12.25
CA GLU A 283 -2.08 -18.13 13.28
C GLU A 283 -0.97 -17.13 12.85
N HIS A 284 -0.84 -16.91 11.54
CA HIS A 284 0.16 -16.04 10.92
C HIS A 284 -0.31 -14.60 10.68
N LEU A 285 -1.52 -14.23 11.10
CA LEU A 285 -1.97 -12.85 10.95
C LEU A 285 -1.09 -11.92 11.81
N ALA A 286 -0.39 -10.99 11.18
CA ALA A 286 0.48 -10.04 11.85
C ALA A 286 -0.13 -8.64 11.95
N GLY A 287 -1.05 -8.31 11.04
CA GLY A 287 -1.76 -7.05 11.11
C GLY A 287 -2.88 -6.92 10.08
N ILE A 288 -3.76 -5.95 10.34
CA ILE A 288 -4.83 -5.54 9.46
C ILE A 288 -4.64 -4.05 9.18
N ASN A 289 -4.50 -3.69 7.91
CA ASN A 289 -4.45 -2.31 7.46
C ASN A 289 -5.76 -2.00 6.72
N PHE A 290 -6.68 -1.33 7.41
CA PHE A 290 -8.07 -1.20 7.00
C PHE A 290 -8.43 0.27 6.77
N THR A 291 -9.25 0.53 5.75
CA THR A 291 -10.07 1.75 5.70
C THR A 291 -11.44 1.38 5.14
N GLY A 292 -12.49 1.87 5.80
CA GLY A 292 -13.88 1.56 5.46
C GLY A 292 -14.82 1.80 6.64
N SER A 293 -15.91 1.04 6.68
CA SER A 293 -16.95 1.27 7.66
C SER A 293 -16.55 0.86 9.09
N MET A 294 -17.04 1.64 10.06
CA MET A 294 -16.81 1.42 11.48
C MET A 294 -17.35 0.06 11.99
N PRO A 295 -18.54 -0.41 11.57
CA PRO A 295 -19.02 -1.75 11.90
C PRO A 295 -18.09 -2.86 11.42
N THR A 296 -17.56 -2.76 10.19
CA THR A 296 -16.63 -3.76 9.65
C THR A 296 -15.32 -3.77 10.42
N PHE A 297 -14.75 -2.60 10.74
CA PHE A 297 -13.52 -2.53 11.55
C PHE A 297 -13.73 -3.13 12.95
N LYS A 298 -14.85 -2.81 13.61
CA LYS A 298 -15.22 -3.41 14.90
C LYS A 298 -15.41 -4.92 14.82
N ARG A 299 -15.96 -5.44 13.71
CA ARG A 299 -16.11 -6.88 13.50
C ARG A 299 -14.73 -7.55 13.45
N LEU A 300 -13.83 -7.04 12.61
CA LEU A 300 -12.46 -7.56 12.48
C LEU A 300 -11.71 -7.49 13.83
N TRP A 301 -11.86 -6.39 14.57
CA TRP A 301 -11.26 -6.24 15.89
C TRP A 301 -11.76 -7.31 16.87
N LYS A 302 -13.07 -7.56 16.91
CA LYS A 302 -13.64 -8.60 17.77
C LYS A 302 -13.17 -10.00 17.38
N GLN A 303 -13.07 -10.28 16.08
CA GLN A 303 -12.57 -11.57 15.58
C GLN A 303 -11.12 -11.80 16.00
N VAL A 304 -10.26 -10.78 15.87
CA VAL A 304 -8.88 -10.86 16.35
C VAL A 304 -8.84 -11.07 17.87
N ALA A 305 -9.65 -10.34 18.63
CA ALA A 305 -9.69 -10.52 20.09
C ALA A 305 -10.17 -11.93 20.49
N GLN A 306 -11.12 -12.51 19.77
CA GLN A 306 -11.63 -13.87 20.01
C GLN A 306 -10.61 -14.96 19.69
N ASN A 307 -9.72 -14.71 18.74
CA ASN A 307 -8.72 -15.67 18.25
C ASN A 307 -7.32 -15.39 18.82
N LEU A 308 -7.20 -14.65 19.92
CA LEU A 308 -5.90 -14.18 20.41
C LEU A 308 -4.91 -15.33 20.70
N ASP A 309 -5.44 -16.46 21.16
CA ASP A 309 -4.65 -17.64 21.57
C ASP A 309 -4.01 -18.39 20.40
N ILE A 310 -4.49 -18.21 19.15
CA ILE A 310 -3.94 -18.91 17.99
C ILE A 310 -2.79 -18.15 17.33
N TYR A 311 -2.62 -16.86 17.60
CA TYR A 311 -1.64 -16.06 16.88
C TYR A 311 -0.23 -16.24 17.44
N ARG A 312 0.75 -16.32 16.53
CA ARG A 312 2.17 -16.37 16.91
C ARG A 312 2.67 -15.04 17.52
N THR A 313 2.01 -13.94 17.18
CA THR A 313 2.27 -12.60 17.71
C THR A 313 0.98 -11.81 17.79
N PHE A 314 0.96 -10.70 18.54
CA PHE A 314 -0.23 -9.86 18.65
C PHE A 314 -0.49 -9.09 17.34
N PRO A 315 -1.60 -9.36 16.61
CA PRO A 315 -1.86 -8.67 15.36
C PRO A 315 -2.07 -7.16 15.57
N ARG A 316 -1.48 -6.34 14.71
CA ARG A 316 -1.62 -4.87 14.74
C ARG A 316 -2.78 -4.41 13.87
N LEU A 317 -3.79 -3.75 14.46
CA LEU A 317 -4.95 -3.23 13.73
C LEU A 317 -4.79 -1.72 13.51
N ALA A 318 -4.64 -1.32 12.25
CA ALA A 318 -4.69 0.06 11.81
C ALA A 318 -5.98 0.31 11.02
N GLY A 319 -6.69 1.40 11.33
CA GLY A 319 -8.00 1.70 10.76
C GLY A 319 -8.18 3.19 10.51
N GLY A 320 -8.41 3.59 9.26
CA GLY A 320 -8.91 4.92 8.90
C GLY A 320 -10.44 4.97 8.96
N GLN A 321 -11.00 5.99 9.62
CA GLN A 321 -12.46 6.18 9.73
C GLN A 321 -12.98 7.18 8.68
N GLU A 322 -14.19 6.92 8.18
CA GLU A 322 -14.96 7.87 7.37
C GLU A 322 -16.02 8.57 8.24
N ARG A 323 -15.76 9.82 8.64
CA ARG A 323 -16.79 10.79 9.07
C ARG A 323 -16.24 12.20 8.91
N SER A 324 -16.98 13.05 8.20
CA SER A 324 -16.73 14.49 8.09
C SER A 324 -17.95 15.24 8.61
N SER A 325 -17.75 16.18 9.54
CA SER A 325 -18.79 17.09 10.04
C SER A 325 -18.39 18.52 9.74
N LEU A 326 -19.27 19.28 9.08
CA LEU A 326 -19.08 20.71 8.84
C LEU A 326 -19.96 21.51 9.79
N SER A 327 -19.37 22.23 10.73
CA SER A 327 -20.07 23.22 11.57
C SER A 327 -19.80 24.63 11.03
N LEU A 328 -20.85 25.32 10.59
CA LEU A 328 -20.76 26.72 10.16
C LEU A 328 -21.13 27.63 11.34
N SER A 329 -20.27 28.59 11.69
CA SER A 329 -20.60 29.67 12.64
C SER A 329 -21.47 30.74 11.95
N SER A 330 -22.03 31.70 12.69
CA SER A 330 -22.94 32.74 12.18
C SER A 330 -22.31 33.77 11.22
N SER A 331 -21.01 33.67 10.93
CA SER A 331 -20.31 34.54 9.96
C SER A 331 -19.54 33.75 8.88
N PRO A 332 -20.12 32.75 8.19
CA PRO A 332 -19.40 32.04 7.15
C PRO A 332 -19.50 32.82 5.84
N SER A 333 -18.39 32.99 5.13
CA SER A 333 -18.45 33.41 3.73
C SER A 333 -19.19 32.32 2.93
N VAL A 334 -20.41 32.61 2.48
CA VAL A 334 -21.33 31.65 1.80
C VAL A 334 -20.66 30.92 0.61
N LYS A 335 -19.67 31.56 -0.04
CA LYS A 335 -18.89 30.96 -1.14
C LYS A 335 -17.95 29.82 -0.71
N LEU A 336 -17.43 29.80 0.53
CA LEU A 336 -16.51 28.75 1.00
C LEU A 336 -17.23 27.44 1.36
N GLY A 337 -18.49 27.50 1.82
CA GLY A 337 -19.23 26.31 2.23
C GLY A 337 -19.57 25.35 1.07
N GLN A 338 -19.63 25.86 -0.16
CA GLN A 338 -20.06 25.09 -1.34
C GLN A 338 -19.03 24.05 -1.79
N MET A 339 -17.72 24.32 -1.71
CA MET A 339 -16.71 23.33 -2.12
C MET A 339 -16.71 22.09 -1.23
N GLY A 340 -16.94 22.23 0.09
CA GLY A 340 -16.99 21.08 1.00
C GLY A 340 -18.24 20.21 0.86
N ILE A 341 -19.31 20.72 0.23
CA ILE A 341 -20.62 20.06 0.12
C ILE A 341 -20.86 19.49 -1.29
N LEU A 342 -20.35 20.17 -2.34
CA LEU A 342 -20.64 19.85 -3.74
C LEU A 342 -19.50 19.10 -4.47
N TYR A 343 -18.26 19.11 -3.95
CA TYR A 343 -17.27 18.08 -4.32
C TYR A 343 -17.67 16.79 -3.63
N PRO A 344 -17.66 15.66 -4.36
CA PRO A 344 -18.90 14.90 -4.52
C PRO A 344 -19.63 14.72 -3.18
N PRO A 345 -20.94 15.03 -3.09
CA PRO A 345 -21.63 15.02 -1.83
C PRO A 345 -21.46 13.64 -1.18
N LEU A 346 -20.82 13.61 0.01
CA LEU A 346 -20.73 12.50 0.97
C LEU A 346 -19.59 11.45 0.86
N LEU A 347 -18.62 11.54 -0.07
CA LEU A 347 -17.66 10.43 -0.29
C LEU A 347 -16.17 10.69 0.04
N LEU A 348 -15.84 11.91 0.48
CA LEU A 348 -14.46 12.30 0.77
C LEU A 348 -14.07 11.99 2.24
N CYS A 349 -12.93 11.32 2.42
CA CYS A 349 -12.29 11.16 3.73
C CYS A 349 -11.38 12.37 3.99
N CYS A 350 -11.50 13.01 5.15
CA CYS A 350 -10.50 13.96 5.64
C CYS A 350 -9.49 13.19 6.50
N LEU A 351 -8.43 12.65 5.90
CA LEU A 351 -7.31 12.09 6.66
C LEU A 351 -6.49 13.24 7.26
N PHE A 352 -6.74 13.55 8.53
CA PHE A 352 -5.82 14.37 9.33
C PHE A 352 -4.60 13.52 9.70
N LEU A 353 -3.49 13.69 8.97
CA LEU A 353 -2.18 13.25 9.44
C LEU A 353 -1.77 14.16 10.61
N SER A 354 -1.84 13.62 11.83
CA SER A 354 -1.36 14.30 13.03
C SER A 354 0.16 14.43 12.96
N LYS A 355 0.66 15.62 12.60
CA LYS A 355 2.03 16.01 12.93
C LYS A 355 2.10 16.15 14.45
N ALA A 356 2.75 15.19 15.12
CA ALA A 356 3.31 15.41 16.45
C ALA A 356 4.47 16.42 16.32
N GLY A 357 4.11 17.69 16.21
CA GLY A 357 5.02 18.82 16.34
C GLY A 357 4.61 19.59 17.59
N VAL A 358 5.41 19.49 18.63
CA VAL A 358 5.32 20.33 19.83
C VAL A 358 5.34 21.79 19.39
N VAL A 359 4.18 22.44 19.37
CA VAL A 359 4.13 23.90 19.24
C VAL A 359 4.29 24.46 20.64
N ASN A 360 5.51 24.89 20.92
CA ASN A 360 5.86 25.65 22.10
C ASN A 360 5.36 27.08 21.90
N THR A 361 4.11 27.38 22.30
CA THR A 361 3.66 28.77 22.43
C THR A 361 3.89 29.22 23.87
N GLN A 362 5.06 29.84 24.09
CA GLN A 362 5.13 30.93 25.06
C GLN A 362 4.31 32.09 24.51
N SER A 363 3.25 32.49 25.20
CA SER A 363 2.79 33.87 25.15
C SER A 363 2.17 34.26 26.49
N SER A 364 2.68 35.36 27.00
CA SER A 364 2.45 35.98 28.30
C SER A 364 0.99 36.13 28.71
N SER A 365 0.79 35.89 30.02
CA SER A 365 -0.17 36.56 30.91
C SER A 365 -1.00 37.72 30.33
N ALA A 366 -2.31 37.54 30.27
CA ALA A 366 -3.27 38.62 30.48
C ALA A 366 -4.53 38.07 31.13
N THR A 367 -4.57 38.28 32.45
CA THR A 367 -5.70 38.09 33.36
C THR A 367 -6.98 38.72 32.82
N LYS A 368 -8.09 37.99 32.79
CA LYS A 368 -9.42 38.55 33.07
C LYS A 368 -10.37 37.47 33.57
N ARG A 369 -10.70 37.60 34.86
CA ARG A 369 -11.78 36.91 35.56
C ARG A 369 -13.11 37.20 34.85
N PHE A 370 -13.98 36.21 34.78
CA PHE A 370 -15.41 36.40 35.07
C PHE A 370 -15.95 35.18 35.81
N THR A 371 -16.40 35.44 37.03
CA THR A 371 -17.19 34.61 37.92
C THR A 371 -18.66 34.67 37.51
N HIS A 372 -19.30 33.52 37.33
CA HIS A 372 -20.32 32.97 38.24
C HIS A 372 -20.80 31.61 37.74
#